data_AF-A0A1V4QX21-F1
#
_entry.id   AF-A0A1V4QX21-F1
#
_cell.length_a   1.000
_cell.length_b   1.000
_cell.length_c   1.000
_cell.angle_alpha   90.00
_cell.angle_beta   90.00
_cell.angle_gamma   90.00
#
_symmetry.space_group_name_H-M   'P 1'
#
loop_
_entity.id
_entity.type
_entity.pdbx_description
1 polymer ?
#
loop_
_entity_poly.entity_id
_entity_poly.type
_entity_poly.pdbx_seq_one_letter_code
_entity_poly.pdbx_strand_id
1 'polypeptide(L)'
;AWMVGDRVMLLSGGIALPFFGWMMISKEARAIDRASKVALLALSLRMAWAYPWYLVLMGGTFLGSRWYYRKRFGMRYPELG
;
A
#
# COMPACT_ATOMS: atom_id res chain seq x y z
N ALA A 1 16.87 -16.23 11.62
CA ALA A 1 16.70 -14.98 12.40
C ALA A 1 17.29 -13.79 11.64
N TRP A 2 16.72 -13.43 10.49
CA TRP A 2 17.18 -12.28 9.66
C TRP A 2 16.21 -11.08 9.71
N MET A 3 15.02 -11.26 10.28
CA MET A 3 13.98 -10.21 10.38
C MET A 3 14.24 -9.15 11.45
N VAL A 4 15.04 -9.44 12.48
CA VAL A 4 15.28 -8.53 13.61
C VAL A 4 16.29 -7.42 13.26
N GLY A 5 17.14 -7.64 12.25
CA GLY A 5 18.12 -6.64 11.80
C GLY A 5 17.51 -5.51 10.97
N ASP A 6 16.32 -5.73 10.41
CA ASP A 6 15.70 -4.80 9.47
C ASP A 6 14.82 -3.79 10.21
N ARG A 7 15.48 -2.80 10.84
CA ARG A 7 14.82 -1.73 11.61
C ARG A 7 13.71 -1.03 10.84
N VAL A 8 13.83 -0.97 9.52
CA VAL A 8 12.82 -0.37 8.63
C VAL A 8 11.53 -1.17 8.68
N MET A 9 11.62 -2.50 8.67
CA MET A 9 10.48 -3.41 8.70
C MET A 9 9.79 -3.42 10.07
N LEU A 10 10.57 -3.36 11.14
CA LEU A 10 10.06 -3.25 12.52
C LEU A 10 9.36 -1.91 12.76
N LEU A 11 9.91 -0.80 12.27
CA LEU A 11 9.27 0.51 12.35
C LEU A 11 8.00 0.57 11.51
N SER A 12 8.00 0.02 10.30
CA SER A 12 6.80 -0.02 9.45
C SER A 12 5.71 -0.91 10.03
N GLY A 13 6.08 -2.06 10.60
CA GLY A 13 5.15 -2.96 11.28
C GLY A 13 4.59 -2.38 12.57
N GLY A 14 5.42 -1.69 13.36
CA GLY A 14 5.00 -0.98 14.56
C GLY A 14 4.00 0.14 14.29
N ILE A 15 4.18 0.88 13.18
CA ILE A 15 3.24 1.93 12.76
C ILE A 15 1.94 1.32 12.19
N ALA A 16 2.01 0.17 11.51
CA ALA A 16 0.84 -0.50 10.95
C ALA A 16 0.00 -1.23 12.01
N LEU A 17 0.61 -1.73 13.07
CA LEU A 17 -0.04 -2.47 14.16
C LEU A 17 -1.25 -1.77 14.81
N PRO A 18 -1.19 -0.49 15.21
CA PRO A 18 -2.36 0.20 15.78
C PRO A 18 -3.50 0.35 14.75
N PHE A 19 -3.16 0.48 13.47
CA PHE A 19 -4.15 0.54 12.38
C PHE A 19 -4.84 -0.81 12.16
N PHE A 20 -4.08 -1.92 12.19
CA PHE A 20 -4.64 -3.27 12.12
C PHE A 20 -5.46 -3.64 13.35
N GLY A 21 -5.04 -3.22 14.55
CA GLY A 21 -5.80 -3.41 15.79
C GLY A 21 -7.16 -2.69 15.76
N TRP A 22 -7.18 -1.44 15.27
CA TRP A 22 -8.44 -0.70 15.08
C TRP A 22 -9.32 -1.36 14.00
N MET A 23 -8.71 -1.84 12.90
CA MET A 23 -9.41 -2.55 11.83
C MET A 23 -10.08 -3.85 12.31
N MET A 24 -9.47 -4.61 13.23
CA MET A 24 -10.10 -5.81 13.80
C MET A 24 -11.37 -5.50 14.60
N ILE A 25 -11.48 -4.30 15.16
CA ILE A 25 -12.62 -3.87 15.98
C ILE A 25 -13.75 -3.32 15.09
N SER A 26 -13.42 -2.68 13.95
CA SER A 26 -14.40 -2.12 13.03
C SER A 26 -14.88 -3.13 11.99
N LYS A 27 -16.06 -3.74 12.19
CA LYS A 27 -16.71 -4.68 11.25
C LYS A 27 -17.27 -4.06 9.96
N GLU A 28 -17.06 -2.77 9.73
CA GLU A 28 -17.66 -2.05 8.60
C GLU A 28 -16.72 -2.07 7.38
N ALA A 29 -17.11 -2.75 6.30
CA ALA A 29 -16.28 -2.92 5.10
C ALA A 29 -15.80 -1.58 4.50
N ARG A 30 -16.60 -0.52 4.60
CA ARG A 30 -16.23 0.83 4.15
C ARG A 30 -15.20 1.51 5.05
N ALA A 31 -15.26 1.28 6.36
CA ALA A 31 -14.25 1.77 7.30
C ALA A 31 -12.93 1.03 7.11
N ILE A 32 -13.00 -0.28 6.85
CA ILE A 32 -11.84 -1.12 6.52
C ILE A 32 -11.14 -0.64 5.24
N ASP A 33 -11.89 -0.37 4.17
CA ASP A 33 -11.31 0.11 2.90
C ASP A 33 -10.63 1.48 3.07
N ARG A 34 -11.27 2.43 3.77
CA ARG A 34 -10.68 3.74 4.08
C ARG A 34 -9.44 3.62 4.96
N ALA A 35 -9.51 2.81 6.02
CA ALA A 35 -8.39 2.61 6.92
C ALA A 35 -7.21 1.96 6.20
N SER A 36 -7.46 0.97 5.34
CA SER A 36 -6.45 0.29 4.53
C SER A 36 -5.79 1.26 3.56
N LYS A 37 -6.56 2.12 2.88
CA LYS A 37 -6.04 3.16 1.98
C LYS A 37 -5.15 4.16 2.71
N VAL A 38 -5.56 4.61 3.91
CA VAL A 38 -4.79 5.55 4.73
C VAL A 38 -3.51 4.90 5.26
N ALA A 39 -3.58 3.66 5.75
CA ALA A 39 -2.42 2.91 6.21
C ALA A 39 -1.41 2.69 5.07
N LEU A 40 -1.88 2.26 3.89
CA LEU A 40 -1.05 2.08 2.71
C LEU A 40 -0.43 3.40 2.24
N LEU A 41 -1.17 4.51 2.25
CA LEU A 41 -0.63 5.83 1.92
C LEU A 41 0.48 6.26 2.89
N ALA A 42 0.24 6.14 4.20
CA ALA A 42 1.22 6.49 5.22
C ALA A 42 2.49 5.63 5.11
N LEU A 43 2.32 4.32 4.91
CA LEU A 43 3.43 3.38 4.71
C LEU A 43 4.22 3.72 3.45
N SER A 44 3.52 3.97 2.34
CA SER A 44 4.13 4.31 1.04
C SER A 44 4.89 5.63 1.10
N LEU A 45 4.35 6.63 1.80
CA LEU A 45 5.01 7.92 2.00
C LEU A 45 6.29 7.78 2.84
N ARG A 46 6.24 6.99 3.91
CA ARG A 46 7.41 6.69 4.75
C ARG A 46 8.49 5.96 3.95
N MET A 47 8.09 5.00 3.12
CA MET A 47 9.00 4.22 2.28
C MET A 47 9.60 5.06 1.15
N ALA A 48 8.82 5.93 0.52
CA ALA A 48 9.32 6.89 -0.46
C ALA A 48 10.37 7.83 0.13
N TRP A 49 10.20 8.23 1.40
CA TRP A 49 11.18 9.07 2.10
C TRP A 49 12.47 8.31 2.43
N ALA A 50 12.37 7.06 2.89
CA ALA A 50 13.53 6.25 3.26
C ALA A 50 14.28 5.70 2.04
N TYR A 51 13.56 5.38 0.97
CA TYR A 51 14.08 4.73 -0.24
C TYR A 51 13.45 5.39 -1.48
N PRO A 52 14.06 6.45 -2.04
CA PRO A 52 13.49 7.16 -3.19
C PRO A 52 13.32 6.27 -4.43
N TRP A 53 14.10 5.19 -4.57
CA TRP A 53 13.91 4.20 -5.63
C TRP A 53 12.57 3.47 -5.56
N TYR A 54 11.94 3.40 -4.39
CA TYR A 54 10.62 2.80 -4.21
C TYR A 54 9.54 3.50 -5.05
N LEU A 55 9.71 4.81 -5.32
CA LEU A 55 8.83 5.56 -6.22
C LEU A 55 8.87 5.05 -7.65
N VAL A 56 10.03 4.59 -8.13
CA VAL A 56 10.19 4.00 -9.47
C VAL A 56 9.42 2.67 -9.54
N LEU A 57 9.53 1.84 -8.51
CA LEU A 57 8.78 0.59 -8.39
C LEU A 57 7.26 0.84 -8.35
N MET A 58 6.81 1.82 -7.56
CA MET A 58 5.39 2.22 -7.50
C MET A 58 4.88 2.75 -8.84
N GLY A 59 5.62 3.65 -9.48
CA GLY A 59 5.27 4.19 -10.78
C GLY A 59 5.23 3.10 -11.85
N GLY A 60 6.20 2.18 -11.82
CA GLY A 60 6.28 1.04 -12.72
C GLY A 60 5.10 0.09 -12.57
N THR A 61 4.71 -0.25 -11.34
CA THR A 61 3.53 -1.09 -11.09
C THR A 61 2.23 -0.38 -11.48
N PHE A 62 2.11 0.92 -11.25
CA PHE A 62 0.94 1.70 -11.69
C PHE A 62 0.81 1.76 -13.22
N LEU A 63 1.89 2.10 -13.93
CA LEU A 63 1.88 2.14 -15.40
C LEU A 63 1.73 0.74 -15.99
N GLY A 64 2.39 -0.26 -15.40
CA GLY A 64 2.34 -1.66 -15.82
C GLY A 64 0.93 -2.24 -15.66
N SER A 65 0.28 -2.02 -14.52
CA SER A 65 -1.12 -2.41 -14.32
C SER A 65 -2.04 -1.69 -15.31
N ARG A 66 -1.89 -0.37 -15.48
CA ARG A 66 -2.67 0.40 -16.46
C ARG A 66 -2.50 -0.14 -17.89
N TRP A 67 -1.28 -0.47 -18.30
CA TRP A 67 -0.99 -1.04 -19.61
C TRP A 67 -1.54 -2.46 -19.74
N TYR A 68 -1.35 -3.29 -18.73
CA TYR A 68 -1.82 -4.67 -18.68
C TYR A 68 -3.35 -4.74 -18.81
N TYR A 69 -4.07 -3.96 -18.00
CA TYR A 69 -5.53 -3.92 -18.04
C TYR A 69 -6.04 -3.37 -19.37
N ARG A 70 -5.40 -2.33 -19.91
CA ARG A 70 -5.74 -1.79 -21.23
C ARG A 70 -5.52 -2.83 -22.34
N LYS A 71 -4.40 -3.54 -22.34
CA LYS A 71 -4.06 -4.51 -23.39
C LYS A 71 -4.90 -5.79 -23.28
N ARG A 72 -5.17 -6.26 -22.07
CA ARG A 72 -5.86 -7.53 -21.82
C ARG A 72 -7.39 -7.40 -21.86
N PHE A 73 -7.95 -6.31 -21.34
CA PHE A 73 -9.40 -6.16 -21.17
C PHE A 73 -9.98 -5.00 -21.98
N GLY A 74 -9.16 -4.19 -22.66
CA GLY A 74 -9.64 -3.00 -23.38
C GLY A 74 -10.18 -1.89 -22.47
N MET A 75 -10.15 -2.09 -21.15
CA MET A 75 -10.68 -1.15 -20.16
C MET A 75 -9.62 -0.13 -19.75
N ARG A 76 -10.06 1.09 -19.48
CA ARG A 76 -9.18 2.17 -19.08
C ARG A 76 -9.27 2.33 -17.56
N TYR A 77 -8.39 1.61 -16.84
CA TYR A 77 -8.27 1.75 -15.39
C TYR A 77 -7.88 3.19 -14.99
N PRO A 78 -8.44 3.80 -13.93
CA PRO A 78 -9.41 3.26 -12.96
C PRO A 78 -10.83 3.79 -13.23
N GLU A 79 -11.62 3.12 -14.07
CA GLU A 79 -13.01 3.52 -14.38
C GLU A 79 -14.07 2.76 -13.56
N LEU A 80 -13.66 2.04 -12.50
CA LEU A 80 -14.59 1.48 -11.52
C LEU A 80 -14.92 2.54 -10.46
N GLY A 81 -15.80 3.46 -10.84
CA GLY A 81 -16.51 4.37 -9.93
C GLY A 81 -17.76 3.71 -9.37
#